data_AF-A0A6L8NAZ7-F1
#
_entry.id   AF-A0A6L8NAZ7-F1
#
_cell.length_a   1.000
_cell.length_b   1.000
_cell.length_c   1.000
_cell.angle_alpha   90.00
_cell.angle_beta   90.00
_cell.angle_gamma   90.00
#
_symmetry.space_group_name_H-M   'P 1'
#
loop_
_entity.id
_entity.type
_entity.pdbx_description
1 polymer ?
#
loop_
_entity_poly.entity_id
_entity_poly.type
_entity_poly.pdbx_seq_one_letter_code
_entity_poly.pdbx_strand_id
1 'polypeptide(L)'
;MRTLPLRYAPHPGEALDSWQEFLAHKLHCPFTDVLRALGLPNRDPALAAPVLPRWTTLAAREELAAIAQATGVPETVLTKMTLQPFDGHAVVILTERRQVHRQLLWGRSGSRFCPACLEESGGRWQVTWRLGWSFACTRHHVLLADRCPACGHIPRLRAHPRGETPRPGLCASAAPGTGPRPRRCHHRLAAAPVTAIAPDGPLSQTQRLIETLLVAPDRAVCWPLYGPAGAPLGVVLRDAKCLGALVLNHATSTDLQPMAPADVLDQLERYRTDPLPTTSQRTPDTRRVDRHSYFAPADSAATAIAVAAAIRVLQAADIHAAGSAVQWLTDRVAATRRQLHPGNIVGLGGTVSPALEAALRNSREAQIMPVARLRHRTAIHSTRPPADQDVRARMLPTALWPAWALRLSPRHPDGKPVARRADELLAVACLLVGNATSIAAATRLTGTTVSSHNVSTLLADLTRRDDCTDVLHALILLADHLDTHGAPIDYHRRRTLFTPAPTSSTPRSGGPCRAGCARTTPPAPRTPNAGSSRS
;
A
#
# COMPACT_ATOMS: atom_id res chain seq x y z
N MET A 1 -39.09 -23.89 11.74
CA MET A 1 -38.95 -23.19 13.04
C MET A 1 -40.24 -22.47 13.39
N ARG A 2 -40.53 -22.26 14.69
CA ARG A 2 -41.65 -21.39 15.12
C ARG A 2 -41.27 -19.93 14.93
N THR A 3 -42.21 -19.09 14.49
CA THR A 3 -41.97 -17.65 14.34
C THR A 3 -41.98 -16.95 15.70
N LEU A 4 -41.23 -15.85 15.83
CA LEU A 4 -41.25 -15.04 17.05
C LEU A 4 -42.63 -14.39 17.26
N PRO A 5 -43.13 -14.36 18.52
CA PRO A 5 -44.43 -13.79 18.86
C PRO A 5 -44.46 -12.27 18.72
N LEU A 6 -43.34 -11.59 18.99
CA LEU A 6 -43.16 -10.16 18.74
C LEU A 6 -42.01 -9.98 17.74
N ARG A 7 -42.26 -9.21 16.69
CA ARG A 7 -41.30 -8.95 15.61
C ARG A 7 -40.99 -7.46 15.58
N TYR A 8 -39.70 -7.13 15.63
CA TYR A 8 -39.21 -5.76 15.52
C TYR A 8 -38.35 -5.65 14.28
N ALA A 9 -38.66 -4.68 13.42
CA ALA A 9 -37.86 -4.43 12.24
C ALA A 9 -36.44 -3.96 12.61
N PRO A 10 -35.40 -4.35 11.86
CA PRO A 10 -34.06 -3.79 12.00
C PRO A 10 -34.01 -2.35 11.51
N HIS A 11 -33.13 -1.53 12.10
CA HIS A 11 -32.84 -0.20 11.55
C HIS A 11 -31.97 -0.28 10.30
N PRO A 12 -32.03 0.71 9.39
CA PRO A 12 -31.09 0.83 8.29
C PRO A 12 -29.64 0.83 8.79
N GLY A 13 -28.81 -0.05 8.20
CA GLY A 13 -27.40 -0.20 8.56
C GLY A 13 -27.13 -0.88 9.91
N GLU A 14 -28.16 -1.35 10.62
CA GLU A 14 -27.98 -1.97 11.94
C GLU A 14 -27.16 -3.27 11.86
N ALA A 15 -26.23 -3.45 12.79
CA ALA A 15 -25.48 -4.70 12.92
C ALA A 15 -26.38 -5.84 13.43
N LEU A 16 -26.18 -7.05 12.91
CA LEU A 16 -27.01 -8.21 13.21
C LEU A 16 -27.06 -8.55 14.71
N ASP A 17 -25.93 -8.48 15.41
CA ASP A 17 -25.88 -8.72 16.85
C ASP A 17 -26.50 -7.61 17.67
N SER A 18 -26.43 -6.36 17.22
CA SER A 18 -27.16 -5.23 17.85
C SER A 18 -28.66 -5.48 17.81
N TRP A 19 -29.17 -5.89 16.65
CA TRP A 19 -30.59 -6.16 16.50
C TRP A 19 -31.04 -7.36 17.35
N GLN A 20 -30.25 -8.43 17.39
CA GLN A 20 -30.51 -9.59 18.24
C GLN A 20 -30.51 -9.24 19.74
N GLU A 21 -29.56 -8.42 20.19
CA GLU A 21 -29.50 -7.94 21.58
C GLU A 21 -30.73 -7.09 21.93
N PHE A 22 -31.17 -6.23 21.02
CA PHE A 22 -32.40 -5.47 21.22
C PHE A 22 -33.64 -6.35 21.28
N LEU A 23 -33.74 -7.39 20.45
CA LEU A 23 -34.85 -8.36 20.54
C LEU A 23 -34.89 -8.98 21.94
N ALA A 24 -33.75 -9.41 22.46
CA ALA A 24 -33.67 -9.98 23.82
C ALA A 24 -34.06 -8.97 24.90
N HIS A 25 -33.65 -7.70 24.73
CA HIS A 25 -34.05 -6.62 25.61
C HIS A 25 -35.57 -6.39 25.62
N LYS A 26 -36.20 -6.32 24.44
CA LYS A 26 -37.66 -6.11 24.31
C LYS A 26 -38.49 -7.29 24.76
N LEU A 27 -37.97 -8.51 24.59
CA LEU A 27 -38.60 -9.74 25.06
C LEU A 27 -38.32 -10.04 26.53
N HIS A 28 -37.51 -9.21 27.20
CA HIS A 28 -37.09 -9.38 28.60
C HIS A 28 -36.53 -10.77 28.91
N CYS A 29 -35.74 -11.33 27.99
CA CYS A 29 -35.19 -12.68 28.11
C CYS A 29 -33.66 -12.72 28.01
N PRO A 30 -33.02 -13.78 28.52
CA PRO A 30 -31.61 -14.04 28.29
C PRO A 30 -31.28 -14.09 26.79
N PHE A 31 -30.11 -13.56 26.41
CA PHE A 31 -29.68 -13.52 25.01
C PHE A 31 -29.67 -14.91 24.34
N THR A 32 -29.37 -15.97 25.10
CA THR A 32 -29.38 -17.36 24.62
C THR A 32 -30.73 -17.82 24.10
N ASP A 33 -31.85 -17.30 24.62
CA ASP A 33 -33.18 -17.73 24.22
C ASP A 33 -33.55 -17.12 22.87
N VAL A 34 -33.16 -15.87 22.60
CA VAL A 34 -33.25 -15.28 21.26
C VAL A 34 -32.40 -16.05 20.27
N LEU A 35 -31.13 -16.33 20.60
CA LEU A 35 -30.27 -17.09 19.69
C LEU A 35 -30.84 -18.48 19.37
N ARG A 36 -31.37 -19.19 20.38
CA ARG A 36 -32.07 -20.46 20.18
C ARG A 36 -33.29 -20.31 19.27
N ALA A 37 -34.13 -19.30 19.51
CA ALA A 37 -35.33 -19.05 18.71
C ALA A 37 -35.00 -18.70 17.25
N LEU A 38 -33.85 -18.06 17.01
CA LEU A 38 -33.32 -17.75 15.68
C LEU A 38 -32.55 -18.92 15.03
N GLY A 39 -32.48 -20.09 15.67
CA GLY A 39 -31.80 -21.26 15.12
C GLY A 39 -30.26 -21.12 15.10
N LEU A 40 -29.72 -20.18 15.86
CA LEU A 40 -28.28 -19.90 15.90
C LEU A 40 -27.56 -20.74 16.96
N PRO A 41 -26.30 -21.12 16.72
CA PRO A 41 -25.59 -21.99 17.64
C PRO A 41 -25.34 -21.31 19.00
N ASN A 42 -25.74 -22.01 20.06
CA ASN A 42 -25.55 -21.58 21.45
C ASN A 42 -24.14 -21.84 21.99
N ARG A 43 -23.38 -22.73 21.33
CA ARG A 43 -21.96 -22.98 21.59
C ARG A 43 -21.23 -23.08 20.25
N ASP A 44 -20.09 -22.40 20.13
CA ASP A 44 -19.11 -22.72 19.10
C ASP A 44 -18.03 -23.58 19.78
N PRO A 45 -18.01 -24.91 19.57
CA PRO A 45 -17.07 -25.80 20.23
C PRO A 45 -15.60 -25.51 19.88
N ALA A 46 -15.32 -24.74 18.82
CA ALA A 46 -13.97 -24.37 18.41
C ALA A 46 -13.43 -23.08 19.08
N LEU A 47 -14.22 -22.38 19.89
CA LEU A 47 -13.82 -21.10 20.50
C LEU A 47 -13.82 -21.19 22.04
N ALA A 48 -12.64 -21.39 22.62
CA ALA A 48 -12.42 -21.37 24.08
C ALA A 48 -12.58 -19.96 24.70
N ALA A 49 -12.67 -18.90 23.87
CA ALA A 49 -12.85 -17.52 24.30
C ALA A 49 -14.13 -16.91 23.68
N PRO A 50 -14.82 -15.96 24.35
CA PRO A 50 -15.97 -15.27 23.79
C PRO A 50 -15.54 -14.29 22.68
N VAL A 51 -15.24 -14.82 21.50
CA VAL A 51 -15.03 -14.06 20.26
C VAL A 51 -16.39 -13.63 19.70
N LEU A 52 -16.41 -12.59 18.87
CA LEU A 52 -17.60 -12.21 18.09
C LEU A 52 -18.19 -13.43 17.36
N PRO A 53 -19.53 -13.59 17.33
CA PRO A 53 -20.14 -14.73 16.66
C PRO A 53 -19.88 -14.69 15.15
N ARG A 54 -19.57 -15.85 14.56
CA ARG A 54 -19.19 -15.97 13.12
C ARG A 54 -20.25 -15.40 12.17
N TRP A 55 -21.53 -15.60 12.48
CA TRP A 55 -22.65 -15.10 11.69
C TRP A 55 -22.75 -13.57 11.63
N THR A 56 -22.08 -12.85 12.53
CA THR A 56 -21.99 -11.37 12.45
C THR A 56 -20.98 -10.91 11.40
N THR A 57 -20.03 -11.78 11.05
CA THR A 57 -19.05 -11.53 9.98
C THR A 57 -19.57 -12.07 8.66
N LEU A 58 -19.87 -13.38 8.62
CA LEU A 58 -20.38 -14.08 7.46
C LEU A 58 -21.40 -15.13 7.94
N ALA A 59 -22.68 -14.89 7.69
CA ALA A 59 -23.75 -15.81 8.03
C ALA A 59 -23.84 -16.93 6.98
N ALA A 60 -24.00 -18.18 7.42
CA ALA A 60 -24.29 -19.28 6.53
C ALA A 60 -25.71 -19.14 5.96
N ARG A 61 -25.96 -19.72 4.79
CA ARG A 61 -27.28 -19.67 4.13
C ARG A 61 -28.38 -20.24 5.04
N GLU A 62 -28.07 -21.32 5.74
CA GLU A 62 -29.00 -21.98 6.67
C GLU A 62 -29.29 -21.10 7.90
N GLU A 63 -28.29 -20.34 8.38
CA GLU A 63 -28.46 -19.37 9.47
C GLU A 63 -29.35 -18.20 9.01
N LEU A 64 -29.15 -17.68 7.79
CA LEU A 64 -29.98 -16.61 7.21
C LEU A 64 -31.43 -17.07 7.01
N ALA A 65 -31.65 -18.25 6.43
CA ALA A 65 -32.97 -18.83 6.22
C ALA A 65 -33.70 -19.08 7.56
N ALA A 66 -32.98 -19.56 8.58
CA ALA A 66 -33.51 -19.75 9.93
C ALA A 66 -33.98 -18.43 10.57
N ILE A 67 -33.14 -17.39 10.52
CA ILE A 67 -33.49 -16.06 11.04
C ILE A 67 -34.67 -15.47 10.25
N ALA A 68 -34.64 -15.58 8.91
CA ALA A 68 -35.70 -15.06 8.04
C ALA A 68 -37.04 -15.75 8.34
N GLN A 69 -37.05 -17.08 8.48
CA GLN A 69 -38.25 -17.83 8.86
C GLN A 69 -38.77 -17.40 10.25
N ALA A 70 -37.88 -17.23 11.23
CA ALA A 70 -38.28 -16.87 12.59
C ALA A 70 -38.82 -15.45 12.71
N THR A 71 -38.31 -14.51 11.91
CA THR A 71 -38.52 -13.07 12.11
C THR A 71 -39.33 -12.38 11.02
N GLY A 72 -39.42 -13.00 9.83
CA GLY A 72 -39.98 -12.39 8.63
C GLY A 72 -39.08 -11.33 7.98
N VAL A 73 -37.85 -11.13 8.48
CA VAL A 73 -36.88 -10.21 7.85
C VAL A 73 -36.26 -10.88 6.62
N PRO A 74 -36.25 -10.24 5.43
CA PRO A 74 -35.68 -10.84 4.23
C PRO A 74 -34.19 -11.16 4.38
N GLU A 75 -33.74 -12.28 3.79
CA GLU A 75 -32.33 -12.70 3.81
C GLU A 75 -31.37 -11.64 3.24
N THR A 76 -31.82 -10.85 2.26
CA THR A 76 -31.05 -9.74 1.69
C THR A 76 -30.80 -8.62 2.70
N VAL A 77 -31.76 -8.33 3.58
CA VAL A 77 -31.59 -7.38 4.68
C VAL A 77 -30.66 -7.96 5.74
N LEU A 78 -30.86 -9.23 6.12
CA LEU A 78 -30.00 -9.91 7.10
C LEU A 78 -28.54 -9.97 6.66
N THR A 79 -28.29 -10.23 5.37
CA THR A 79 -26.94 -10.19 4.79
C THR A 79 -26.30 -8.82 4.96
N LYS A 80 -27.06 -7.73 4.72
CA LYS A 80 -26.60 -6.34 4.90
C LYS A 80 -26.28 -5.97 6.35
N MET A 81 -26.79 -6.72 7.31
CA MET A 81 -26.51 -6.54 8.74
C MET A 81 -25.21 -7.25 9.20
N THR A 82 -24.51 -7.92 8.29
CA THR A 82 -23.22 -8.60 8.53
C THR A 82 -22.06 -7.86 7.85
N LEU A 83 -20.83 -8.37 7.98
CA LEU A 83 -19.68 -7.85 7.25
C LEU A 83 -19.53 -8.39 5.82
N GLN A 84 -20.33 -9.39 5.43
CA GLN A 84 -20.28 -10.00 4.09
C GLN A 84 -20.37 -8.98 2.93
N PRO A 85 -21.23 -7.94 2.98
CA PRO A 85 -21.32 -6.96 1.89
C PRO A 85 -20.05 -6.12 1.70
N PHE A 86 -19.09 -6.20 2.64
CA PHE A 86 -17.85 -5.40 2.63
C PHE A 86 -16.62 -6.22 2.24
N ASP A 87 -16.81 -7.52 1.96
CA ASP A 87 -15.72 -8.45 1.65
C ASP A 87 -15.05 -8.13 0.30
N GLY A 88 -13.74 -8.32 0.24
CA GLY A 88 -12.90 -8.05 -0.92
C GLY A 88 -12.56 -6.58 -1.17
N HIS A 89 -13.28 -5.62 -0.58
CA HIS A 89 -13.05 -4.19 -0.83
C HIS A 89 -12.85 -3.33 0.42
N ALA A 90 -13.49 -3.61 1.55
CA ALA A 90 -13.28 -2.87 2.81
C ALA A 90 -12.82 -3.77 3.97
N VAL A 91 -13.10 -5.07 3.90
CA VAL A 91 -12.50 -6.12 4.72
C VAL A 91 -12.14 -7.31 3.83
N VAL A 92 -11.34 -8.23 4.35
CA VAL A 92 -11.16 -9.57 3.73
C VAL A 92 -11.65 -10.60 4.73
N ILE A 93 -12.55 -11.48 4.31
CA ILE A 93 -13.12 -12.54 5.12
C ILE A 93 -12.46 -13.87 4.76
N LEU A 94 -11.96 -14.57 5.77
CA LEU A 94 -11.53 -15.95 5.65
C LEU A 94 -12.77 -16.84 5.70
N THR A 95 -13.31 -17.22 4.54
CA THR A 95 -14.59 -17.95 4.41
C THR A 95 -14.67 -19.18 5.30
N GLU A 96 -13.62 -20.01 5.33
CA GLU A 96 -13.57 -21.23 6.17
C GLU A 96 -13.73 -20.96 7.66
N ARG A 97 -13.18 -19.84 8.13
CA ARG A 97 -13.25 -19.44 9.55
C ARG A 97 -14.43 -18.52 9.82
N ARG A 98 -15.03 -17.93 8.78
CA ARG A 98 -16.05 -16.88 8.85
C ARG A 98 -15.59 -15.72 9.75
N GLN A 99 -14.35 -15.27 9.52
CA GLN A 99 -13.66 -14.26 10.32
C GLN A 99 -12.90 -13.27 9.45
N VAL A 100 -12.77 -12.03 9.92
CA VAL A 100 -12.01 -10.99 9.24
C VAL A 100 -10.50 -11.27 9.33
N HIS A 101 -9.82 -11.23 8.19
CA HIS A 101 -8.36 -11.23 8.11
C HIS A 101 -7.81 -9.87 8.56
N ARG A 102 -7.49 -9.74 9.85
CA ARG A 102 -7.13 -8.46 10.50
C ARG A 102 -5.97 -7.68 9.85
N GLN A 103 -5.07 -8.35 9.15
CA GLN A 103 -3.92 -7.70 8.50
C GLN A 103 -4.22 -7.14 7.11
N LEU A 104 -5.32 -7.56 6.47
CA LEU A 104 -5.70 -7.10 5.13
C LEU A 104 -6.77 -6.01 5.27
N LEU A 105 -6.66 -4.97 4.43
CA LEU A 105 -7.60 -3.84 4.39
C LEU A 105 -7.96 -3.26 5.76
N TRP A 106 -7.00 -3.22 6.70
CA TRP A 106 -7.23 -2.78 8.07
C TRP A 106 -8.49 -3.41 8.71
N GLY A 107 -8.56 -4.75 8.66
CA GLY A 107 -9.56 -5.49 9.39
C GLY A 107 -9.52 -5.19 10.89
N ARG A 108 -10.66 -4.77 11.45
CA ARG A 108 -10.83 -4.40 12.87
C ARG A 108 -11.57 -5.48 13.65
N SER A 109 -11.34 -5.52 14.96
CA SER A 109 -12.14 -6.27 15.92
C SER A 109 -12.89 -5.29 16.85
N GLY A 110 -14.07 -5.69 17.31
CA GLY A 110 -14.96 -4.79 18.04
C GLY A 110 -15.61 -3.75 17.15
N SER A 111 -16.17 -2.71 17.78
CA SER A 111 -16.87 -1.64 17.09
C SER A 111 -16.54 -0.30 17.71
N ARG A 112 -16.39 0.71 16.85
CA ARG A 112 -16.52 2.12 17.22
C ARG A 112 -17.99 2.48 17.45
N PHE A 113 -18.25 3.67 17.96
CA PHE A 113 -19.61 4.21 18.06
C PHE A 113 -19.66 5.72 18.12
N CYS A 114 -20.78 6.29 17.68
CA CYS A 114 -21.15 7.66 17.99
C CYS A 114 -22.08 7.65 19.22
N PRO A 115 -21.74 8.35 20.32
CA PRO A 115 -22.59 8.45 21.51
C PRO A 115 -23.99 9.00 21.20
N ALA A 116 -24.08 10.04 20.36
CA ALA A 116 -25.35 10.65 19.97
C ALA A 116 -26.21 9.71 19.10
N CYS A 117 -25.63 9.00 18.12
CA CYS A 117 -26.38 7.99 17.36
C CYS A 117 -26.91 6.86 18.25
N LEU A 118 -26.12 6.42 19.25
CA LEU A 118 -26.58 5.41 20.20
C LEU A 118 -27.74 5.93 21.04
N GLU A 119 -27.70 7.18 21.49
CA GLU A 119 -28.81 7.78 22.24
C GLU A 119 -30.10 7.79 21.40
N GLU A 120 -30.03 8.38 20.21
CA GLU A 120 -31.18 8.58 19.33
C GLU A 120 -31.82 7.28 18.86
N SER A 121 -31.01 6.24 18.66
CA SER A 121 -31.48 4.94 18.19
C SER A 121 -31.97 4.03 19.33
N GLY A 122 -31.77 4.41 20.60
CA GLY A 122 -32.05 3.53 21.74
C GLY A 122 -31.02 2.39 21.88
N GLY A 123 -29.76 2.66 21.55
CA GLY A 123 -28.62 1.77 21.75
C GLY A 123 -28.29 0.85 20.59
N ARG A 124 -28.71 1.20 19.36
CA ARG A 124 -28.56 0.36 18.16
C ARG A 124 -27.28 0.70 17.43
N TRP A 125 -26.49 -0.32 17.08
CA TRP A 125 -25.18 -0.15 16.50
C TRP A 125 -25.20 -0.28 14.99
N GLN A 126 -24.40 0.54 14.32
CA GLN A 126 -24.21 0.46 12.88
C GLN A 126 -23.18 -0.61 12.52
N VAL A 127 -23.44 -1.38 11.47
CA VAL A 127 -22.53 -2.43 10.97
C VAL A 127 -21.21 -1.82 10.47
N THR A 128 -21.27 -0.63 9.86
CA THR A 128 -20.10 0.07 9.32
C THR A 128 -19.12 0.53 10.38
N TRP A 129 -19.54 0.70 11.64
CA TRP A 129 -18.65 1.05 12.75
C TRP A 129 -17.65 -0.07 13.13
N ARG A 130 -17.83 -1.26 12.56
CA ARG A 130 -16.88 -2.39 12.68
C ARG A 130 -15.76 -2.33 11.65
N LEU A 131 -15.90 -1.51 10.61
CA LEU A 131 -14.89 -1.34 9.58
C LEU A 131 -13.74 -0.48 10.12
N GLY A 132 -12.49 -0.85 9.79
CA GLY A 132 -11.32 -0.03 10.12
C GLY A 132 -11.33 1.37 9.48
N TRP A 133 -12.16 1.54 8.45
CA TRP A 133 -12.32 2.73 7.63
C TRP A 133 -13.32 3.76 8.19
N SER A 134 -14.10 3.38 9.21
CA SER A 134 -15.06 4.29 9.85
C SER A 134 -14.41 4.93 11.07
N PHE A 135 -14.10 6.21 11.01
CA PHE A 135 -13.43 6.94 12.10
C PHE A 135 -14.21 8.16 12.60
N ALA A 136 -15.14 8.70 11.81
CA ALA A 136 -15.98 9.83 12.20
C ALA A 136 -17.47 9.55 11.99
N CYS A 137 -18.31 10.23 12.76
CA CYS A 137 -19.73 10.35 12.47
C CYS A 137 -19.93 11.61 11.63
N THR A 138 -20.39 11.46 10.39
CA THR A 138 -20.66 12.57 9.46
C THR A 138 -21.97 13.29 9.76
N ARG A 139 -22.85 12.70 10.57
CA ARG A 139 -24.11 13.30 11.03
C ARG A 139 -23.96 14.18 12.26
N HIS A 140 -23.10 13.76 13.21
CA HIS A 140 -22.87 14.49 14.46
C HIS A 140 -21.53 15.23 14.48
N HIS A 141 -20.73 15.09 13.42
CA HIS A 141 -19.44 15.75 13.23
C HIS A 141 -18.48 15.55 14.42
N VAL A 142 -18.34 14.28 14.83
CA VAL A 142 -17.43 13.86 15.90
C VAL A 142 -16.56 12.70 15.43
N LEU A 143 -15.36 12.57 16.00
CA LEU A 143 -14.64 11.31 15.94
C LEU A 143 -15.41 10.24 16.72
N LEU A 144 -15.47 9.03 16.16
CA LEU A 144 -16.15 7.93 16.84
C LEU A 144 -15.38 7.51 18.10
N ALA A 145 -16.10 7.19 19.16
CA ALA A 145 -15.52 6.62 20.36
C ALA A 145 -15.10 5.15 20.11
N ASP A 146 -13.91 4.79 20.58
CA ASP A 146 -13.32 3.45 20.43
C ASP A 146 -13.39 2.59 21.69
N ARG A 147 -13.60 3.21 22.85
CA ARG A 147 -13.50 2.58 24.17
C ARG A 147 -14.61 3.10 25.09
N CYS A 148 -15.03 2.26 26.03
CA CYS A 148 -15.84 2.72 27.14
C CYS A 148 -14.98 3.58 28.10
N PRO A 149 -15.40 4.79 28.46
CA PRO A 149 -14.60 5.67 29.33
C PRO A 149 -14.48 5.13 30.77
N ALA A 150 -15.42 4.31 31.23
CA ALA A 150 -15.40 3.76 32.59
C ALA A 150 -14.50 2.52 32.74
N CYS A 151 -14.50 1.60 31.77
CA CYS A 151 -13.76 0.34 31.87
C CYS A 151 -12.61 0.19 30.87
N GLY A 152 -12.41 1.15 29.95
CA GLY A 152 -11.34 1.15 28.95
C GLY A 152 -11.45 0.09 27.84
N HIS A 153 -12.42 -0.83 27.93
CA HIS A 153 -12.59 -1.91 26.97
C HIS A 153 -13.15 -1.42 25.64
N ILE A 154 -12.72 -2.08 24.56
CA ILE A 154 -13.26 -1.88 23.21
C ILE A 154 -14.67 -2.52 23.16
N PRO A 155 -15.73 -1.75 22.83
CA PRO A 155 -17.08 -2.28 22.72
C PRO A 155 -17.18 -3.38 21.66
N ARG A 156 -18.06 -4.35 21.91
CA ARG A 156 -18.35 -5.48 21.02
C ARG A 156 -17.13 -6.29 20.58
N LEU A 157 -15.98 -6.16 21.25
CA LEU A 157 -14.81 -7.02 21.00
C LEU A 157 -15.12 -8.50 21.29
N ARG A 158 -16.00 -8.72 22.27
CA ARG A 158 -16.50 -10.03 22.69
C ARG A 158 -18.01 -10.08 22.50
N ALA A 159 -18.55 -11.27 22.25
CA ALA A 159 -19.99 -11.48 22.22
C ALA A 159 -20.64 -11.12 23.56
N HIS A 160 -21.91 -10.68 23.50
CA HIS A 160 -22.70 -10.47 24.72
C HIS A 160 -22.80 -11.78 25.53
N PRO A 161 -22.71 -11.72 26.88
CA PRO A 161 -22.93 -12.88 27.72
C PRO A 161 -24.30 -13.52 27.44
N ARG A 162 -24.30 -14.83 27.15
CA ARG A 162 -25.51 -15.54 26.67
C ARG A 162 -26.60 -15.68 27.73
N GLY A 163 -26.23 -15.84 28.99
CA GLY A 163 -27.18 -15.99 30.12
C GLY A 163 -27.74 -14.67 30.66
N GLU A 164 -27.27 -13.53 30.14
CA GLU A 164 -27.69 -12.21 30.61
C GLU A 164 -28.67 -11.57 29.61
N THR A 165 -29.60 -10.77 30.11
CA THR A 165 -30.49 -9.95 29.28
C THR A 165 -29.74 -8.70 28.82
N PRO A 166 -29.59 -8.45 27.51
CA PRO A 166 -28.91 -7.28 27.02
C PRO A 166 -29.56 -5.97 27.44
N ARG A 167 -28.73 -4.94 27.62
CA ARG A 167 -29.14 -3.57 27.93
C ARG A 167 -28.58 -2.63 26.86
N PRO A 168 -29.27 -2.46 25.72
CA PRO A 168 -28.83 -1.59 24.64
C PRO A 168 -28.43 -0.20 25.15
N GLY A 169 -27.34 0.35 24.60
CA GLY A 169 -26.77 1.65 25.02
C GLY A 169 -25.87 1.59 26.25
N LEU A 170 -25.83 0.47 26.99
CA LEU A 170 -24.92 0.27 28.13
C LEU A 170 -23.73 -0.63 27.76
N CYS A 171 -22.59 -0.41 28.42
CA CYS A 171 -21.40 -1.23 28.22
C CYS A 171 -21.59 -2.68 28.73
N ALA A 172 -21.50 -3.65 27.83
CA ALA A 172 -21.59 -5.08 28.14
C ALA A 172 -20.25 -5.72 28.56
N SER A 173 -19.15 -4.97 28.59
CA SER A 173 -17.84 -5.48 29.01
C SER A 173 -17.81 -5.81 30.50
N ALA A 174 -16.90 -6.70 30.90
CA ALA A 174 -16.57 -6.90 32.30
C ALA A 174 -16.08 -5.58 32.93
N ALA A 175 -16.57 -5.27 34.13
CA ALA A 175 -16.03 -4.21 34.96
C ALA A 175 -14.61 -4.60 35.41
N PRO A 176 -13.71 -3.63 35.61
CA PRO A 176 -12.39 -3.89 36.19
C PRO A 176 -12.55 -4.51 37.59
N GLY A 177 -11.84 -5.61 37.87
CA GLY A 177 -11.87 -6.30 39.16
C GLY A 177 -11.09 -7.62 39.17
N THR A 178 -10.70 -8.10 40.35
CA THR A 178 -9.81 -9.27 40.56
C THR A 178 -10.54 -10.61 40.76
N GLY A 179 -11.88 -10.64 40.68
CA GLY A 179 -12.67 -11.85 40.90
C GLY A 179 -12.88 -12.71 39.64
N PRO A 180 -13.14 -14.03 39.79
CA PRO A 180 -13.35 -14.95 38.67
C PRO A 180 -14.62 -14.69 37.85
N ARG A 181 -15.55 -13.87 38.35
CA ARG A 181 -16.79 -13.47 37.66
C ARG A 181 -17.04 -11.97 37.85
N PRO A 182 -16.31 -11.09 37.14
CA PRO A 182 -16.52 -9.66 37.26
C PRO A 182 -17.93 -9.26 36.81
N ARG A 183 -18.56 -8.36 37.56
CA ARG A 183 -19.83 -7.70 37.17
C ARG A 183 -19.65 -7.01 35.82
N ARG A 184 -20.75 -6.67 35.14
CA ARG A 184 -20.70 -5.85 33.92
C ARG A 184 -20.46 -4.39 34.26
N CYS A 185 -19.81 -3.69 33.34
CA CYS A 185 -19.53 -2.26 33.47
C CYS A 185 -20.83 -1.43 33.46
N HIS A 186 -21.75 -1.71 32.55
CA HIS A 186 -23.03 -1.01 32.39
C HIS A 186 -22.96 0.52 32.28
N HIS A 187 -21.77 1.08 32.05
CA HIS A 187 -21.63 2.50 31.80
C HIS A 187 -22.44 2.91 30.56
N ARG A 188 -23.13 4.04 30.65
CA ARG A 188 -23.95 4.58 29.55
C ARG A 188 -23.04 5.09 28.44
N LEU A 189 -23.02 4.40 27.31
CA LEU A 189 -22.10 4.72 26.22
C LEU A 189 -22.45 6.05 25.53
N ALA A 190 -23.70 6.49 25.60
CA ALA A 190 -24.10 7.82 25.15
C ALA A 190 -23.44 8.97 25.93
N ALA A 191 -22.87 8.71 27.11
CA ALA A 191 -22.12 9.69 27.90
C ALA A 191 -20.61 9.68 27.59
N ALA A 192 -20.16 8.90 26.60
CA ALA A 192 -18.74 8.85 26.27
C ALA A 192 -18.27 10.19 25.67
N PRO A 193 -17.14 10.75 26.12
CA PRO A 193 -16.58 11.97 25.55
C PRO A 193 -16.10 11.68 24.13
N VAL A 194 -16.30 12.65 23.23
CA VAL A 194 -15.88 12.59 21.83
C VAL A 194 -15.31 13.93 21.38
N THR A 195 -14.34 13.86 20.47
CA THR A 195 -13.70 15.02 19.87
C THR A 195 -14.54 15.52 18.70
N ALA A 196 -14.92 16.80 18.71
CA ALA A 196 -15.63 17.42 17.60
C ALA A 196 -14.71 17.61 16.39
N ILE A 197 -15.27 17.53 15.19
CA ILE A 197 -14.56 17.82 13.95
C ILE A 197 -15.36 18.83 13.13
N ALA A 198 -14.68 19.65 12.33
CA ALA A 198 -15.36 20.59 11.45
C ALA A 198 -16.21 19.85 10.40
N PRO A 199 -17.50 20.20 10.22
CA PRO A 199 -18.39 19.56 9.25
C PRO A 199 -17.87 19.55 7.81
N ASP A 200 -17.20 20.62 7.42
CA ASP A 200 -16.58 20.79 6.10
C ASP A 200 -15.05 20.65 6.14
N GLY A 201 -14.51 20.18 7.27
CA GLY A 201 -13.09 19.95 7.41
C GLY A 201 -12.61 18.68 6.68
N PRO A 202 -11.28 18.54 6.48
CA PRO A 202 -10.69 17.42 5.76
C PRO A 202 -11.11 16.05 6.30
N LEU A 203 -11.21 15.89 7.62
CA LEU A 203 -11.59 14.61 8.25
C LEU A 203 -13.04 14.21 7.94
N SER A 204 -13.97 15.16 8.01
CA SER A 204 -15.39 14.89 7.75
C SER A 204 -15.63 14.60 6.26
N GLN A 205 -14.98 15.36 5.36
CA GLN A 205 -15.01 15.11 3.92
C GLN A 205 -14.43 13.73 3.57
N THR A 206 -13.31 13.36 4.18
CA THR A 206 -12.66 12.04 3.99
C THR A 206 -13.60 10.91 4.41
N GLN A 207 -14.26 11.02 5.57
CA GLN A 207 -15.22 10.02 6.02
C GLN A 207 -16.43 9.92 5.07
N ARG A 208 -17.01 11.04 4.63
CA ARG A 208 -18.11 11.05 3.64
C ARG A 208 -17.72 10.39 2.32
N LEU A 209 -16.50 10.63 1.86
CA LEU A 209 -15.98 10.03 0.64
C LEU A 209 -15.90 8.50 0.78
N ILE A 210 -15.36 8.00 1.88
CA ILE A 210 -15.33 6.55 2.16
C ILE A 210 -16.74 5.97 2.22
N GLU A 211 -17.65 6.62 2.96
CA GLU A 211 -19.05 6.20 3.05
C GLU A 211 -19.70 6.10 1.67
N THR A 212 -19.46 7.08 0.80
CA THR A 212 -19.97 7.09 -0.58
C THR A 212 -19.39 5.93 -1.40
N LEU A 213 -18.09 5.68 -1.29
CA LEU A 213 -17.42 4.58 -2.01
C LEU A 213 -17.94 3.21 -1.55
N LEU A 214 -18.27 3.04 -0.27
CA LEU A 214 -18.79 1.79 0.28
C LEU A 214 -20.22 1.46 -0.17
N VAL A 215 -20.99 2.44 -0.65
CA VAL A 215 -22.37 2.21 -1.15
C VAL A 215 -22.37 1.54 -2.53
N ALA A 216 -21.33 1.76 -3.34
CA ALA A 216 -21.23 1.23 -4.70
C ALA A 216 -19.85 0.59 -4.96
N PRO A 217 -19.49 -0.50 -4.26
CA PRO A 217 -18.14 -1.06 -4.27
C PRO A 217 -17.72 -1.67 -5.62
N ASP A 218 -18.69 -2.04 -6.46
CA ASP A 218 -18.45 -2.61 -7.80
C ASP A 218 -18.07 -1.53 -8.84
N ARG A 219 -18.24 -0.25 -8.50
CA ARG A 219 -17.81 0.85 -9.37
C ARG A 219 -16.32 1.10 -9.19
N ALA A 220 -15.58 1.11 -10.30
CA ALA A 220 -14.19 1.52 -10.29
C ALA A 220 -14.04 2.97 -9.80
N VAL A 221 -13.02 3.22 -8.98
CA VAL A 221 -12.66 4.55 -8.49
C VAL A 221 -11.79 5.23 -9.55
N CYS A 222 -12.36 6.19 -10.26
CA CYS A 222 -11.69 6.91 -11.34
C CYS A 222 -11.02 8.20 -10.84
N TRP A 223 -10.14 8.09 -9.84
CA TRP A 223 -9.27 9.22 -9.48
C TRP A 223 -8.14 9.37 -10.50
N PRO A 224 -7.65 10.60 -10.76
CA PRO A 224 -6.68 10.83 -11.83
C PRO A 224 -5.42 9.97 -11.73
N LEU A 225 -4.92 9.72 -10.52
CA LEU A 225 -3.79 8.82 -10.26
C LEU A 225 -3.96 7.41 -10.85
N TYR A 226 -5.19 6.88 -10.88
CA TYR A 226 -5.48 5.52 -11.39
C TYR A 226 -5.79 5.49 -12.90
N GLY A 227 -5.81 6.65 -13.56
CA GLY A 227 -6.13 6.77 -14.97
C GLY A 227 -7.61 6.51 -15.31
N PRO A 228 -7.96 6.50 -16.61
CA PRO A 228 -9.36 6.46 -17.05
C PRO A 228 -10.07 5.14 -16.75
N ALA A 229 -9.34 4.03 -16.65
CA ALA A 229 -9.89 2.74 -16.26
C ALA A 229 -10.26 2.66 -14.77
N GLY A 230 -9.71 3.56 -13.95
CA GLY A 230 -9.87 3.57 -12.51
C GLY A 230 -9.25 2.35 -11.82
N ALA A 231 -9.54 2.20 -10.52
CA ALA A 231 -9.10 1.06 -9.72
C ALA A 231 -10.26 0.49 -8.88
N PRO A 232 -10.30 -0.84 -8.63
CA PRO A 232 -11.24 -1.41 -7.67
C PRO A 232 -11.07 -0.80 -6.28
N LEU A 233 -12.15 -0.62 -5.53
CA LEU A 233 -12.10 0.00 -4.20
C LEU A 233 -11.12 -0.69 -3.23
N GLY A 234 -11.04 -2.02 -3.28
CA GLY A 234 -10.08 -2.79 -2.48
C GLY A 234 -8.60 -2.52 -2.81
N VAL A 235 -8.29 -2.02 -4.00
CA VAL A 235 -6.95 -1.55 -4.36
C VAL A 235 -6.71 -0.15 -3.76
N VAL A 236 -7.68 0.75 -3.91
CA VAL A 236 -7.60 2.11 -3.36
C VAL A 236 -7.44 2.11 -1.84
N LEU A 237 -8.24 1.30 -1.13
CA LEU A 237 -8.13 1.19 0.32
C LEU A 237 -6.83 0.50 0.75
N ARG A 238 -6.25 -0.40 -0.06
CA ARG A 238 -4.93 -0.98 0.22
C ARG A 238 -3.81 0.06 0.09
N ASP A 239 -3.86 0.88 -0.95
CA ASP A 239 -2.96 2.01 -1.13
C ASP A 239 -3.09 3.01 0.03
N ALA A 240 -4.33 3.33 0.43
CA ALA A 240 -4.60 4.21 1.55
C ALA A 240 -4.07 3.65 2.88
N LYS A 241 -4.21 2.34 3.11
CA LYS A 241 -3.59 1.64 4.25
C LYS A 241 -2.07 1.80 4.24
N CYS A 242 -1.43 1.61 3.08
CA CYS A 242 0.02 1.68 2.96
C CYS A 242 0.55 3.07 3.31
N LEU A 243 -0.02 4.11 2.69
CA LEU A 243 0.32 5.51 2.99
C LEU A 243 -0.01 5.87 4.43
N GLY A 244 -1.19 5.49 4.92
CA GLY A 244 -1.61 5.75 6.28
C GLY A 244 -0.70 5.11 7.31
N ALA A 245 -0.20 3.90 7.06
CA ALA A 245 0.81 3.27 7.89
C ALA A 245 2.10 4.11 7.93
N LEU A 246 2.58 4.62 6.80
CA LEU A 246 3.76 5.48 6.78
C LEU A 246 3.53 6.78 7.57
N VAL A 247 2.36 7.40 7.40
CA VAL A 247 1.98 8.58 8.19
C VAL A 247 2.04 8.26 9.68
N LEU A 248 1.43 7.17 10.13
CA LEU A 248 1.40 6.80 11.55
C LEU A 248 2.78 6.58 12.16
N ASN A 249 3.74 6.05 11.40
CA ASN A 249 5.07 5.72 11.93
C ASN A 249 6.11 6.86 11.76
N HIS A 250 5.98 7.72 10.75
CA HIS A 250 7.06 8.65 10.37
C HIS A 250 6.67 10.13 10.37
N ALA A 251 5.38 10.47 10.26
CA ALA A 251 4.96 11.88 10.24
C ALA A 251 5.04 12.50 11.65
N THR A 252 5.51 13.74 11.74
CA THR A 252 5.50 14.53 12.99
C THR A 252 4.19 15.28 13.17
N SER A 253 3.93 15.79 14.38
CA SER A 253 2.75 16.63 14.63
C SER A 253 2.77 17.89 13.76
N THR A 254 3.94 18.52 13.55
CA THR A 254 4.12 19.68 12.68
C THR A 254 3.70 19.41 11.23
N ASP A 255 4.05 18.24 10.69
CA ASP A 255 3.66 17.85 9.32
C ASP A 255 2.13 17.77 9.16
N LEU A 256 1.42 17.50 10.26
CA LEU A 256 -0.02 17.19 10.29
C LEU A 256 -0.89 18.37 10.77
N GLN A 257 -0.29 19.46 11.25
CA GLN A 257 -1.00 20.69 11.67
C GLN A 257 -1.99 21.22 10.62
N PRO A 258 -1.69 21.22 9.31
CA PRO A 258 -2.65 21.69 8.30
C PRO A 258 -3.87 20.77 8.12
N MET A 259 -3.86 19.56 8.68
CA MET A 259 -4.84 18.52 8.40
C MET A 259 -5.93 18.38 9.47
N ALA A 260 -5.57 18.67 10.71
CA ALA A 260 -6.41 18.39 11.86
C ALA A 260 -6.16 19.40 12.98
N PRO A 261 -7.17 19.72 13.79
CA PRO A 261 -7.02 20.56 14.98
C PRO A 261 -6.14 19.88 16.04
N ALA A 262 -5.63 20.69 16.97
CA ALA A 262 -4.64 20.28 17.97
C ALA A 262 -5.14 19.12 18.87
N ASP A 263 -6.41 19.12 19.26
CA ASP A 263 -7.04 18.06 20.06
C ASP A 263 -7.02 16.69 19.38
N VAL A 264 -7.20 16.65 18.06
CA VAL A 264 -7.11 15.43 17.25
C VAL A 264 -5.65 14.98 17.11
N LEU A 265 -4.71 15.92 16.94
CA LEU A 265 -3.28 15.62 16.90
C LEU A 265 -2.76 15.08 18.25
N ASP A 266 -3.19 15.67 19.36
CA ASP A 266 -2.86 15.20 20.72
C ASP A 266 -3.38 13.79 20.97
N GLN A 267 -4.55 13.44 20.42
CA GLN A 267 -5.08 12.09 20.47
C GLN A 267 -4.23 11.09 19.66
N LEU A 268 -3.77 11.49 18.46
CA LEU A 268 -2.82 10.70 17.68
C LEU A 268 -1.50 10.48 18.42
N GLU A 269 -0.93 11.50 19.04
CA GLU A 269 0.33 11.37 19.78
C GLU A 269 0.21 10.45 21.00
N ARG A 270 -0.92 10.53 21.72
CA ARG A 270 -1.24 9.54 22.77
C ARG A 270 -1.31 8.11 22.22
N TYR A 271 -1.92 7.92 21.06
CA TYR A 271 -1.95 6.60 20.40
C TYR A 271 -0.56 6.09 19.99
N ARG A 272 0.33 6.98 19.50
CA ARG A 272 1.70 6.61 19.11
C ARG A 272 2.56 6.23 20.31
N THR A 273 2.39 6.93 21.43
CA THR A 273 3.15 6.72 22.66
C THR A 273 2.66 5.51 23.47
N ASP A 274 1.38 5.15 23.37
CA ASP A 274 0.81 3.98 24.06
C ASP A 274 1.22 2.64 23.39
N PRO A 275 1.97 1.74 24.08
CA PRO A 275 2.22 0.39 23.59
C PRO A 275 0.91 -0.38 23.43
N LEU A 276 0.59 -0.75 22.19
CA LEU A 276 -0.48 -1.69 21.85
C LEU A 276 -0.52 -2.82 22.91
N PRO A 277 -1.69 -3.14 23.48
CA PRO A 277 -1.77 -4.16 24.52
C PRO A 277 -1.14 -5.46 24.05
N THR A 278 -0.36 -6.06 24.94
CA THR A 278 0.58 -7.20 24.79
C THR A 278 0.02 -8.42 24.05
N THR A 279 -1.29 -8.54 23.88
CA THR A 279 -1.94 -9.63 23.15
C THR A 279 -1.77 -9.56 21.63
N SER A 280 -1.37 -8.42 21.05
CA SER A 280 -1.03 -8.32 19.62
C SER A 280 0.44 -8.62 19.29
N GLN A 281 1.29 -8.88 20.29
CA GLN A 281 2.74 -9.03 20.11
C GLN A 281 3.19 -10.48 19.83
N ARG A 282 2.27 -11.43 19.63
CA ARG A 282 2.58 -12.85 19.30
C ARG A 282 2.93 -13.08 17.82
N THR A 283 3.54 -12.11 17.15
CA THR A 283 4.14 -12.31 15.81
C THR A 283 5.66 -12.28 15.95
N PRO A 284 6.41 -13.32 15.52
CA PRO A 284 7.83 -13.49 15.86
C PRO A 284 8.82 -12.51 15.22
N ASP A 285 8.39 -11.52 14.44
CA ASP A 285 9.32 -10.70 13.64
C ASP A 285 8.99 -9.19 13.64
N THR A 286 8.76 -8.62 14.82
CA THR A 286 8.51 -7.17 14.99
C THR A 286 9.78 -6.31 14.96
N ARG A 287 10.96 -6.91 14.77
CA ARG A 287 12.25 -6.18 14.78
C ARG A 287 12.61 -5.52 13.44
N ARG A 288 11.86 -5.77 12.36
CA ARG A 288 12.17 -5.27 11.00
C ARG A 288 11.07 -4.46 10.32
N VAL A 289 9.89 -4.30 10.92
CA VAL A 289 8.72 -3.68 10.27
C VAL A 289 8.04 -2.64 11.17
N ASP A 290 7.54 -1.59 10.55
CA ASP A 290 6.83 -0.46 11.17
C ASP A 290 5.65 -0.92 12.06
N ARG A 291 5.59 -0.38 13.28
CA ARG A 291 4.72 -0.81 14.39
C ARG A 291 3.22 -0.69 14.08
N HIS A 292 2.84 0.30 13.26
CA HIS A 292 1.42 0.59 12.96
C HIS A 292 0.95 0.09 11.57
N SER A 293 1.68 -0.82 10.93
CA SER A 293 1.40 -1.20 9.51
C SER A 293 0.44 -2.38 9.33
N TYR A 294 0.28 -3.21 10.36
CA TYR A 294 -0.46 -4.48 10.22
C TYR A 294 -1.95 -4.34 10.50
N PHE A 295 -2.31 -3.68 11.59
CA PHE A 295 -3.69 -3.65 12.08
C PHE A 295 -4.29 -2.26 11.93
N ALA A 296 -5.62 -2.22 11.80
CA ALA A 296 -6.35 -0.95 11.91
C ALA A 296 -5.98 -0.25 13.23
N PRO A 297 -5.77 1.07 13.23
CA PRO A 297 -5.59 1.81 14.47
C PRO A 297 -6.75 1.57 15.42
N ALA A 298 -6.41 1.35 16.70
CA ALA A 298 -7.40 1.20 17.75
C ALA A 298 -8.08 2.53 18.09
N ASP A 299 -7.50 3.65 17.67
CA ASP A 299 -7.94 5.01 17.95
C ASP A 299 -8.47 5.69 16.66
N SER A 300 -9.58 6.42 16.78
CA SER A 300 -10.27 7.07 15.67
C SER A 300 -9.52 8.28 15.12
N ALA A 301 -8.84 9.08 15.95
CA ALA A 301 -8.01 10.19 15.47
C ALA A 301 -6.84 9.67 14.64
N ALA A 302 -6.20 8.58 15.10
CA ALA A 302 -5.14 7.93 14.35
C ALA A 302 -5.61 7.43 12.98
N THR A 303 -6.78 6.77 12.90
CA THR A 303 -7.36 6.40 11.61
C THR A 303 -7.70 7.63 10.76
N ALA A 304 -8.33 8.65 11.35
CA ALA A 304 -8.78 9.84 10.64
C ALA A 304 -7.64 10.55 9.92
N ILE A 305 -6.55 10.83 10.65
CA ILE A 305 -5.37 11.51 10.10
C ILE A 305 -4.69 10.65 9.03
N ALA A 306 -4.47 9.37 9.32
CA ALA A 306 -3.79 8.45 8.41
C ALA A 306 -4.52 8.33 7.08
N VAL A 307 -5.85 8.19 7.11
CA VAL A 307 -6.67 8.06 5.90
C VAL A 307 -6.80 9.39 5.17
N ALA A 308 -7.02 10.50 5.88
CA ALA A 308 -7.13 11.81 5.24
C ALA A 308 -5.83 12.22 4.53
N ALA A 309 -4.67 11.94 5.13
CA ALA A 309 -3.37 12.20 4.53
C ALA A 309 -3.15 11.31 3.29
N ALA A 310 -3.49 10.04 3.39
CA ALA A 310 -3.38 9.11 2.27
C ALA A 310 -4.29 9.49 1.10
N ILE A 311 -5.57 9.76 1.35
CA ILE A 311 -6.53 10.10 0.30
C ILE A 311 -6.12 11.37 -0.45
N ARG A 312 -5.55 12.37 0.24
CA ARG A 312 -5.03 13.57 -0.43
C ARG A 312 -3.97 13.25 -1.50
N VAL A 313 -3.07 12.31 -1.22
CA VAL A 313 -2.07 11.85 -2.20
C VAL A 313 -2.75 11.06 -3.33
N LEU A 314 -3.69 10.18 -3.00
CA LEU A 314 -4.35 9.33 -3.98
C LEU A 314 -5.29 10.08 -4.93
N GLN A 315 -5.74 11.28 -4.55
CA GLN A 315 -6.55 12.18 -5.38
C GLN A 315 -5.72 13.15 -6.23
N ALA A 316 -4.38 13.07 -6.19
CA ALA A 316 -3.53 13.92 -7.01
C ALA A 316 -3.81 13.74 -8.52
N ALA A 317 -3.54 14.81 -9.29
CA ALA A 317 -3.88 14.90 -10.70
C ALA A 317 -3.14 13.88 -11.60
N ASP A 318 -1.94 13.49 -11.19
CA ASP A 318 -1.10 12.52 -11.89
C ASP A 318 -0.03 11.96 -10.94
N ILE A 319 0.84 11.10 -11.46
CA ILE A 319 1.91 10.45 -10.68
C ILE A 319 2.96 11.45 -10.18
N HIS A 320 3.26 12.51 -10.94
CA HIS A 320 4.24 13.51 -10.54
C HIS A 320 3.69 14.39 -9.40
N ALA A 321 2.43 14.80 -9.51
CA ALA A 321 1.71 15.50 -8.46
C ALA A 321 1.57 14.63 -7.20
N ALA A 322 1.29 13.33 -7.35
CA ALA A 322 1.27 12.38 -6.23
C ALA A 322 2.66 12.20 -5.60
N GLY A 323 3.71 12.07 -6.42
CA GLY A 323 5.10 11.98 -5.98
C GLY A 323 5.53 13.21 -5.19
N SER A 324 5.20 14.40 -5.68
CA SER A 324 5.42 15.68 -4.99
C SER A 324 4.64 15.75 -3.67
N ALA A 325 3.37 15.32 -3.67
CA ALA A 325 2.51 15.35 -2.49
C ALA A 325 2.96 14.38 -1.38
N VAL A 326 3.63 13.27 -1.72
CA VAL A 326 4.14 12.28 -0.76
C VAL A 326 5.61 12.48 -0.40
N GLN A 327 6.32 13.40 -1.07
CA GLN A 327 7.76 13.61 -0.89
C GLN A 327 8.15 13.91 0.56
N TRP A 328 7.41 14.79 1.25
CA TRP A 328 7.66 15.10 2.65
C TRP A 328 7.66 13.85 3.54
N LEU A 329 6.77 12.89 3.25
CA LEU A 329 6.65 11.65 4.01
C LEU A 329 7.79 10.69 3.67
N THR A 330 8.16 10.57 2.40
CA THR A 330 9.28 9.72 2.01
C THR A 330 10.62 10.29 2.50
N ASP A 331 10.75 11.62 2.65
CA ASP A 331 11.87 12.28 3.34
C ASP A 331 11.95 11.88 4.81
N ARG A 332 10.82 11.88 5.54
CA ARG A 332 10.77 11.40 6.93
C ARG A 332 11.19 9.93 7.05
N VAL A 333 10.68 9.08 6.16
CA VAL A 333 11.03 7.65 6.16
C VAL A 333 12.53 7.47 5.86
N ALA A 334 13.10 8.26 4.94
CA ALA A 334 14.51 8.21 4.58
C ALA A 334 15.45 8.79 5.64
N ALA A 335 14.94 9.67 6.52
CA ALA A 335 15.68 10.14 7.68
C ALA A 335 15.74 9.08 8.79
N THR A 336 14.67 8.31 8.96
CA THR A 336 14.56 7.27 10.01
C THR A 336 15.17 5.94 9.59
N ARG A 337 15.03 5.56 8.31
CA ARG A 337 15.62 4.35 7.71
C ARG A 337 16.85 4.73 6.90
N ARG A 338 17.84 3.85 6.79
CA ARG A 338 18.95 4.03 5.82
C ARG A 338 18.39 4.28 4.41
N GLN A 339 19.12 5.04 3.60
CA GLN A 339 18.71 5.56 2.29
C GLN A 339 17.61 4.75 1.56
N LEU A 340 16.49 5.42 1.32
CA LEU A 340 15.35 4.88 0.59
C LEU A 340 15.66 4.85 -0.90
N HIS A 341 15.75 3.65 -1.47
CA HIS A 341 16.12 3.44 -2.87
C HIS A 341 14.86 3.05 -3.69
N PRO A 342 14.72 3.48 -4.95
CA PRO A 342 13.53 3.16 -5.75
C PRO A 342 13.25 1.66 -5.88
N GLY A 343 14.31 0.84 -5.89
CA GLY A 343 14.19 -0.62 -5.91
C GLY A 343 13.66 -1.27 -4.63
N ASN A 344 13.65 -0.56 -3.49
CA ASN A 344 13.17 -1.08 -2.21
C ASN A 344 12.00 -0.28 -1.61
N ILE A 345 11.51 0.76 -2.31
CA ILE A 345 10.45 1.65 -1.82
C ILE A 345 9.12 0.92 -1.57
N VAL A 346 8.87 -0.17 -2.30
CA VAL A 346 7.68 -1.03 -2.15
C VAL A 346 7.74 -1.87 -0.86
N GLY A 347 8.92 -2.10 -0.30
CA GLY A 347 9.11 -2.83 0.95
C GLY A 347 8.64 -2.07 2.20
N LEU A 348 8.14 -0.83 2.04
CA LEU A 348 7.74 0.05 3.14
C LEU A 348 6.36 -0.28 3.74
N GLY A 349 5.44 -0.91 3.00
CA GLY A 349 4.04 -1.05 3.46
C GLY A 349 3.23 -2.21 2.89
N GLY A 350 3.84 -3.12 2.14
CA GLY A 350 3.19 -4.29 1.53
C GLY A 350 2.91 -4.10 0.04
N THR A 351 1.96 -4.86 -0.50
CA THR A 351 1.57 -4.76 -1.92
C THR A 351 0.76 -3.49 -2.15
N VAL A 352 1.26 -2.61 -3.04
CA VAL A 352 0.59 -1.38 -3.50
C VAL A 352 0.20 -1.50 -4.96
N SER A 353 -0.67 -0.62 -5.44
CA SER A 353 -0.99 -0.52 -6.86
C SER A 353 0.21 -0.04 -7.68
N PRO A 354 0.24 -0.35 -8.99
CA PRO A 354 1.29 0.16 -9.86
C PRO A 354 1.36 1.69 -9.92
N ALA A 355 0.21 2.36 -9.82
CA ALA A 355 0.13 3.82 -9.82
C ALA A 355 0.79 4.43 -8.57
N LEU A 356 0.44 3.93 -7.38
CA LEU A 356 1.05 4.41 -6.13
C LEU A 356 2.54 4.06 -6.08
N GLU A 357 2.94 2.87 -6.53
CA GLU A 357 4.36 2.49 -6.58
C GLU A 357 5.17 3.47 -7.46
N ALA A 358 4.66 3.83 -8.64
CA ALA A 358 5.31 4.80 -9.50
C ALA A 358 5.39 6.19 -8.84
N ALA A 359 4.34 6.62 -8.13
CA ALA A 359 4.34 7.90 -7.40
C ALA A 359 5.37 7.91 -6.27
N LEU A 360 5.46 6.82 -5.50
CA LEU A 360 6.46 6.67 -4.44
C LEU A 360 7.87 6.71 -5.03
N ARG A 361 8.15 5.99 -6.13
CA ARG A 361 9.44 6.05 -6.83
C ARG A 361 9.77 7.46 -7.32
N ASN A 362 8.80 8.15 -7.92
CA ASN A 362 8.94 9.52 -8.41
C ASN A 362 9.26 10.50 -7.26
N SER A 363 8.69 10.33 -6.07
CA SER A 363 8.95 11.21 -4.91
C SER A 363 10.42 11.29 -4.47
N ARG A 364 11.26 10.32 -4.86
CA ARG A 364 12.70 10.26 -4.54
C ARG A 364 13.60 10.63 -5.71
N GLU A 365 13.03 11.03 -6.84
CA GLU A 365 13.75 11.20 -8.10
C GLU A 365 14.93 12.19 -7.97
N ALA A 366 14.76 13.29 -7.25
CA ALA A 366 15.80 14.31 -7.06
C ALA A 366 16.95 13.87 -6.13
N GLN A 367 16.76 12.80 -5.35
CA GLN A 367 17.67 12.40 -4.27
C GLN A 367 18.43 11.10 -4.57
N ILE A 368 18.23 10.54 -5.76
CA ILE A 368 18.91 9.33 -6.23
C ILE A 368 19.92 9.67 -7.31
N MET A 369 20.92 8.80 -7.47
CA MET A 369 21.94 8.99 -8.50
C MET A 369 21.30 9.05 -9.90
N PRO A 370 21.81 9.91 -10.81
CA PRO A 370 21.26 10.08 -12.16
C PRO A 370 21.02 8.77 -12.92
N VAL A 371 21.96 7.82 -12.83
CA VAL A 371 21.82 6.50 -13.46
C VAL A 371 20.65 5.69 -12.89
N ALA A 372 20.36 5.82 -11.59
CA ALA A 372 19.24 5.12 -10.95
C ALA A 372 17.89 5.64 -11.46
N ARG A 373 17.78 6.93 -11.81
CA ARG A 373 16.56 7.51 -12.41
C ARG A 373 16.17 6.82 -13.72
N LEU A 374 17.14 6.58 -14.61
CA LEU A 374 16.93 5.86 -15.87
C LEU A 374 16.64 4.37 -15.63
N ARG A 375 17.44 3.72 -14.77
CA ARG A 375 17.28 2.28 -14.49
C ARG A 375 15.90 1.96 -13.90
N HIS A 376 15.44 2.78 -12.96
CA HIS A 376 14.14 2.61 -12.31
C HIS A 376 13.00 3.35 -13.01
N ARG A 377 13.29 4.02 -14.14
CA ARG A 377 12.31 4.70 -15.00
C ARG A 377 11.45 5.70 -14.23
N THR A 378 12.06 6.49 -13.34
CA THR A 378 11.36 7.35 -12.37
C THR A 378 10.56 8.51 -12.99
N ALA A 379 10.89 8.88 -14.23
CA ALA A 379 10.22 9.96 -14.96
C ALA A 379 8.94 9.51 -15.72
N ILE A 380 8.52 8.23 -15.59
CA ILE A 380 7.25 7.74 -16.15
C ILE A 380 6.52 6.82 -15.18
N HIS A 381 5.29 6.44 -15.54
CA HIS A 381 4.47 5.45 -14.84
C HIS A 381 5.03 4.02 -15.02
N SER A 382 6.14 3.70 -14.36
CA SER A 382 6.74 2.37 -14.43
C SER A 382 7.05 1.79 -13.06
N THR A 383 6.52 0.60 -12.81
CA THR A 383 6.86 -0.25 -11.67
C THR A 383 7.87 -1.33 -12.01
N ARG A 384 8.31 -1.40 -13.27
CA ARG A 384 9.20 -2.46 -13.72
C ARG A 384 10.52 -2.34 -12.96
N PRO A 385 10.99 -3.39 -12.27
CA PRO A 385 12.35 -3.40 -11.77
C PRO A 385 13.31 -3.41 -12.97
N PRO A 386 14.52 -2.84 -12.84
CA PRO A 386 15.54 -2.98 -13.86
C PRO A 386 15.83 -4.47 -14.09
N ALA A 387 15.93 -4.89 -15.36
CA ALA A 387 16.25 -6.25 -15.75
C ALA A 387 17.38 -6.24 -16.78
N ASP A 388 17.92 -7.40 -17.14
CA ASP A 388 18.82 -7.47 -18.30
C ASP A 388 18.04 -7.15 -19.57
N GLN A 389 18.42 -6.06 -20.24
CA GLN A 389 17.83 -5.58 -21.49
C GLN A 389 18.92 -5.42 -22.57
N ASP A 390 19.97 -6.24 -22.51
CA ASP A 390 21.15 -6.11 -23.38
C ASP A 390 20.83 -6.36 -24.86
N VAL A 391 19.70 -7.02 -25.16
CA VAL A 391 19.18 -7.17 -26.53
C VAL A 391 18.94 -5.80 -27.19
N ARG A 392 18.55 -4.77 -26.42
CA ARG A 392 18.34 -3.41 -26.94
C ARG A 392 19.62 -2.82 -27.56
N ALA A 393 20.80 -3.27 -27.15
CA ALA A 393 22.06 -2.81 -27.74
C ALA A 393 22.14 -3.10 -29.25
N ARG A 394 21.44 -4.12 -29.76
CA ARG A 394 21.36 -4.43 -31.20
C ARG A 394 20.48 -3.43 -31.96
N MET A 395 19.58 -2.75 -31.26
CA MET A 395 18.64 -1.77 -31.82
C MET A 395 19.19 -0.34 -31.79
N LEU A 396 20.30 -0.12 -31.07
CA LEU A 396 20.90 1.20 -30.87
C LEU A 396 22.15 1.39 -31.75
N PRO A 397 22.25 2.51 -32.49
CA PRO A 397 23.49 2.90 -33.14
C PRO A 397 24.59 3.22 -32.11
N THR A 398 25.85 3.22 -32.55
CA THR A 398 26.98 3.67 -31.72
C THR A 398 26.80 5.12 -31.26
N ALA A 399 26.36 5.99 -32.15
CA ALA A 399 25.96 7.37 -31.86
C ALA A 399 24.46 7.51 -32.09
N LEU A 400 23.72 8.04 -31.10
CA LEU A 400 22.26 8.19 -31.17
C LEU A 400 21.84 9.03 -32.39
N TRP A 401 20.66 8.75 -32.95
CA TRP A 401 20.16 9.44 -34.14
C TRP A 401 20.22 10.98 -34.00
N PRO A 402 20.71 11.72 -35.01
CA PRO A 402 20.99 13.15 -34.88
C PRO A 402 19.81 13.99 -34.37
N ALA A 403 18.59 13.72 -34.82
CA ALA A 403 17.40 14.46 -34.39
C ALA A 403 17.09 14.27 -32.88
N TRP A 404 17.36 13.08 -32.34
CA TRP A 404 17.24 12.79 -30.91
C TRP A 404 18.41 13.38 -30.13
N ALA A 405 19.64 13.16 -30.60
CA ALA A 405 20.84 13.68 -29.97
C ALA A 405 20.81 15.21 -29.84
N LEU A 406 20.34 15.92 -30.87
CA LEU A 406 20.26 17.38 -30.90
C LEU A 406 19.35 17.95 -29.79
N ARG A 407 18.22 17.29 -29.53
CA ARG A 407 17.19 17.70 -28.56
C ARG A 407 17.53 17.29 -27.12
N LEU A 408 18.09 16.09 -26.96
CA LEU A 408 18.38 15.51 -25.64
C LEU A 408 19.74 15.92 -25.07
N SER A 409 20.67 16.43 -25.88
CA SER A 409 22.00 16.83 -25.41
C SER A 409 21.93 18.05 -24.48
N PRO A 410 22.58 18.02 -23.30
CA PRO A 410 22.72 19.21 -22.47
C PRO A 410 23.60 20.24 -23.19
N ARG A 411 23.22 21.51 -23.07
CA ARG A 411 23.94 22.64 -23.69
C ARG A 411 24.28 23.68 -22.64
N HIS A 412 25.43 24.33 -22.81
CA HIS A 412 25.77 25.54 -22.08
C HIS A 412 24.87 26.71 -22.54
N PRO A 413 24.78 27.79 -21.76
CA PRO A 413 24.04 29.00 -22.16
C PRO A 413 24.51 29.61 -23.49
N ASP A 414 25.77 29.36 -23.88
CA ASP A 414 26.34 29.78 -25.17
C ASP A 414 25.94 28.87 -26.36
N GLY A 415 25.08 27.87 -26.12
CA GLY A 415 24.54 26.96 -27.12
C GLY A 415 25.41 25.73 -27.43
N LYS A 416 26.62 25.64 -26.88
CA LYS A 416 27.54 24.52 -27.13
C LYS A 416 27.16 23.26 -26.34
N PRO A 417 27.34 22.05 -26.90
CA PRO A 417 27.14 20.81 -26.16
C PRO A 417 28.08 20.72 -24.95
N VAL A 418 27.55 20.30 -23.79
CA VAL A 418 28.34 20.15 -22.55
C VAL A 418 29.33 18.98 -22.65
N ALA A 419 29.05 17.99 -23.49
CA ALA A 419 29.90 16.83 -23.70
C ALA A 419 30.31 16.66 -25.17
N ARG A 420 31.57 16.32 -25.40
CA ARG A 420 32.03 15.78 -26.70
C ARG A 420 31.38 14.40 -26.90
N ARG A 421 30.94 14.10 -28.12
CA ARG A 421 30.24 12.84 -28.47
C ARG A 421 28.98 12.59 -27.62
N ALA A 422 28.18 13.65 -27.41
CA ALA A 422 26.92 13.55 -26.66
C ALA A 422 25.94 12.53 -27.25
N ASP A 423 25.97 12.34 -28.56
CA ASP A 423 25.25 11.29 -29.30
C ASP A 423 25.65 9.88 -28.87
N GLU A 424 26.94 9.55 -28.75
CA GLU A 424 27.40 8.25 -28.22
C GLU A 424 26.99 8.06 -26.75
N LEU A 425 27.12 9.11 -25.94
CA LEU A 425 26.74 9.08 -24.52
C LEU A 425 25.23 8.86 -24.34
N LEU A 426 24.40 9.50 -25.16
CA LEU A 426 22.94 9.34 -25.14
C LEU A 426 22.51 7.95 -25.65
N ALA A 427 23.26 7.32 -26.55
CA ALA A 427 23.02 5.92 -26.93
C ALA A 427 23.21 4.97 -25.74
N VAL A 428 24.27 5.19 -24.93
CA VAL A 428 24.48 4.44 -23.69
C VAL A 428 23.38 4.75 -22.66
N ALA A 429 22.99 6.02 -22.51
CA ALA A 429 21.89 6.40 -21.61
C ALA A 429 20.58 5.70 -21.98
N CYS A 430 20.25 5.61 -23.27
CA CYS A 430 19.07 4.90 -23.76
C CYS A 430 19.14 3.37 -23.47
N LEU A 431 20.33 2.76 -23.52
CA LEU A 431 20.51 1.36 -23.14
C LEU A 431 20.32 1.14 -21.63
N LEU A 432 20.72 2.10 -20.79
CA LEU A 432 20.60 2.00 -19.33
C LEU A 432 19.16 2.12 -18.81
N VAL A 433 18.22 2.62 -19.62
CA VAL A 433 16.80 2.69 -19.25
C VAL A 433 16.26 1.30 -18.91
N GLY A 434 15.74 1.12 -17.70
CA GLY A 434 15.20 -0.19 -17.30
C GLY A 434 16.23 -1.33 -17.24
N ASN A 435 17.54 -1.03 -17.39
CA ASN A 435 18.58 -2.05 -17.53
C ASN A 435 19.48 -2.14 -16.30
N ALA A 436 19.67 -3.34 -15.74
CA ALA A 436 20.57 -3.59 -14.61
C ALA A 436 22.06 -3.56 -15.00
N THR A 437 22.38 -3.65 -16.28
CA THR A 437 23.74 -3.74 -16.82
C THR A 437 24.62 -2.56 -16.40
N SER A 438 25.88 -2.86 -16.03
CA SER A 438 26.86 -1.84 -15.63
C SER A 438 27.16 -0.86 -16.77
N ILE A 439 27.50 0.40 -16.46
CA ILE A 439 27.86 1.40 -17.48
C ILE A 439 29.00 0.90 -18.37
N ALA A 440 30.01 0.25 -17.77
CA ALA A 440 31.15 -0.30 -18.51
C ALA A 440 30.77 -1.44 -19.47
N ALA A 441 29.76 -2.24 -19.13
CA ALA A 441 29.24 -3.25 -20.04
C ALA A 441 28.36 -2.61 -21.12
N ALA A 442 27.53 -1.63 -20.76
CA ALA A 442 26.69 -0.89 -21.68
C ALA A 442 27.52 -0.18 -22.79
N THR A 443 28.64 0.47 -22.44
CA THR A 443 29.54 1.11 -23.43
C THR A 443 30.15 0.11 -24.42
N ARG A 444 30.48 -1.11 -23.95
CA ARG A 444 30.96 -2.20 -24.81
C ARG A 444 29.87 -2.73 -25.73
N LEU A 445 28.66 -2.94 -25.22
CA LEU A 445 27.53 -3.47 -25.98
C LEU A 445 27.09 -2.52 -27.12
N THR A 446 27.12 -1.21 -26.87
CA THR A 446 26.83 -0.19 -27.90
C THR A 446 28.02 0.06 -28.83
N GLY A 447 29.20 -0.47 -28.53
CA GLY A 447 30.43 -0.25 -29.30
C GLY A 447 30.88 1.20 -29.34
N THR A 448 30.62 1.94 -28.26
CA THR A 448 30.99 3.35 -28.11
C THR A 448 32.45 3.52 -27.72
N THR A 449 33.00 4.70 -27.99
CA THR A 449 34.37 5.08 -27.64
C THR A 449 34.47 5.85 -26.32
N VAL A 450 33.33 6.13 -25.69
CA VAL A 450 33.21 6.94 -24.49
C VAL A 450 33.47 6.12 -23.23
N SER A 451 34.04 6.75 -22.20
CA SER A 451 34.31 6.07 -20.93
C SER A 451 33.08 6.05 -20.01
N SER A 452 33.05 5.13 -19.05
CA SER A 452 32.02 5.09 -18.00
C SER A 452 31.94 6.38 -17.17
N HIS A 453 33.08 7.07 -17.04
CA HIS A 453 33.14 8.38 -16.38
C HIS A 453 32.40 9.43 -17.20
N ASN A 454 32.62 9.49 -18.52
CA ASN A 454 31.90 10.43 -19.39
C ASN A 454 30.38 10.21 -19.35
N VAL A 455 29.92 8.96 -19.31
CA VAL A 455 28.48 8.65 -19.18
C VAL A 455 27.94 9.14 -17.85
N SER A 456 28.64 8.85 -16.74
CA SER A 456 28.23 9.32 -15.41
C SER A 456 28.14 10.84 -15.34
N THR A 457 29.11 11.55 -15.92
CA THR A 457 29.12 13.02 -16.00
C THR A 457 27.96 13.54 -16.85
N LEU A 458 27.71 12.97 -18.04
CA LEU A 458 26.55 13.36 -18.86
C LEU A 458 25.24 13.20 -18.06
N LEU A 459 25.05 12.06 -17.39
CA LEU A 459 23.84 11.82 -16.62
C LEU A 459 23.70 12.85 -15.50
N ALA A 460 24.78 13.21 -14.82
CA ALA A 460 24.77 14.30 -13.83
C ALA A 460 24.40 15.65 -14.45
N ASP A 461 24.94 15.99 -15.62
CA ASP A 461 24.60 17.24 -16.30
C ASP A 461 23.16 17.27 -16.80
N LEU A 462 22.60 16.13 -17.24
CA LEU A 462 21.17 16.01 -17.55
C LEU A 462 20.30 16.33 -16.34
N THR A 463 20.74 15.99 -15.13
CA THR A 463 19.99 16.30 -13.89
C THR A 463 20.06 17.76 -13.45
N ARG A 464 20.98 18.55 -14.01
CA ARG A 464 21.12 19.98 -13.74
C ARG A 464 20.28 20.85 -14.67
N ARG A 465 19.63 20.25 -15.67
CA ARG A 465 18.75 20.97 -16.61
C ARG A 465 17.40 21.28 -15.97
N ASP A 466 16.83 22.41 -16.34
CA ASP A 466 15.48 22.79 -15.91
C ASP A 466 14.41 21.83 -16.48
N ASP A 467 14.64 21.28 -17.68
CA ASP A 467 13.76 20.30 -18.36
C ASP A 467 14.19 18.83 -18.13
N CYS A 468 14.93 18.55 -17.05
CA CYS A 468 15.48 17.22 -16.78
C CYS A 468 14.43 16.10 -16.86
N THR A 469 13.27 16.30 -16.22
CA THR A 469 12.18 15.30 -16.19
C THR A 469 11.70 14.96 -17.59
N ASP A 470 11.54 15.95 -18.47
CA ASP A 470 11.10 15.75 -19.86
C ASP A 470 12.15 15.01 -20.69
N VAL A 471 13.44 15.29 -20.47
CA VAL A 471 14.53 14.60 -21.16
C VAL A 471 14.61 13.13 -20.75
N LEU A 472 14.50 12.84 -19.45
CA LEU A 472 14.46 11.46 -18.97
C LEU A 472 13.21 10.75 -19.47
N HIS A 473 12.06 11.41 -19.46
CA HIS A 473 10.82 10.87 -20.02
C HIS A 473 10.99 10.51 -21.49
N ALA A 474 11.54 11.41 -22.31
CA ALA A 474 11.79 11.17 -23.73
C ALA A 474 12.75 9.99 -23.98
N LEU A 475 13.83 9.87 -23.19
CA LEU A 475 14.75 8.73 -23.25
C LEU A 475 14.03 7.42 -22.89
N ILE A 476 13.14 7.44 -21.91
CA ILE A 476 12.39 6.26 -21.51
C ILE A 476 11.39 5.83 -22.59
N LEU A 477 10.65 6.77 -23.18
CA LEU A 477 9.74 6.49 -24.29
C LEU A 477 10.47 5.92 -25.51
N LEU A 478 11.67 6.44 -25.82
CA LEU A 478 12.50 5.91 -26.90
C LEU A 478 12.91 4.46 -26.61
N ALA A 479 13.38 4.17 -25.41
CA ALA A 479 13.75 2.81 -25.01
C ALA A 479 12.55 1.85 -25.07
N ASP A 480 11.39 2.25 -24.55
CA ASP A 480 10.16 1.44 -24.60
C ASP A 480 9.69 1.18 -26.04
N HIS A 481 9.82 2.19 -26.92
CA HIS A 481 9.47 2.05 -28.32
C HIS A 481 10.36 1.01 -29.01
N LEU A 482 11.68 1.06 -28.76
CA LEU A 482 12.64 0.08 -29.29
C LEU A 482 12.35 -1.32 -28.74
N ASP A 483 12.07 -1.46 -27.45
CA ASP A 483 11.77 -2.76 -26.84
C ASP A 483 10.49 -3.38 -27.43
N THR A 484 9.51 -2.55 -27.80
CA THR A 484 8.21 -3.00 -28.32
C THR A 484 8.23 -3.28 -29.83
N HIS A 485 8.88 -2.42 -30.62
CA HIS A 485 8.81 -2.46 -32.09
C HIS A 485 10.13 -2.89 -32.76
N GLY A 486 11.22 -2.97 -31.99
CA GLY A 486 12.55 -3.19 -32.50
C GLY A 486 13.13 -1.96 -33.24
N ALA A 487 14.19 -2.20 -33.99
CA ALA A 487 14.75 -1.25 -34.95
C ALA A 487 14.89 -1.92 -36.32
N PRO A 488 14.72 -1.18 -37.42
CA PRO A 488 14.87 -1.74 -38.77
C PRO A 488 16.30 -2.19 -39.09
N ILE A 489 17.29 -1.73 -38.32
CA ILE A 489 18.71 -2.04 -38.51
C ILE A 489 19.21 -2.82 -37.30
N ASP A 490 19.84 -3.98 -37.54
CA ASP A 490 20.67 -4.65 -36.54
C ASP A 490 22.03 -3.95 -36.46
N TYR A 491 22.14 -3.04 -35.48
CA TYR A 491 23.35 -2.28 -35.25
C TYR A 491 24.48 -3.10 -34.65
N HIS A 492 24.18 -4.21 -33.97
CA HIS A 492 25.25 -5.13 -33.53
C HIS A 492 25.92 -5.75 -34.75
N ARG A 493 25.13 -6.28 -35.69
CA ARG A 493 25.65 -6.80 -36.96
C ARG A 493 26.39 -5.71 -37.73
N ARG A 494 25.85 -4.49 -37.83
CA ARG A 494 26.51 -3.37 -38.50
C ARG A 494 27.88 -3.07 -37.87
N ARG A 495 27.99 -3.03 -36.54
CA ARG A 495 29.27 -2.84 -35.85
C ARG A 495 30.25 -3.96 -36.19
N THR A 496 29.82 -5.22 -36.16
CA THR A 496 30.71 -6.35 -36.50
C THR A 496 31.21 -6.33 -37.95
N LEU A 497 30.39 -5.84 -38.89
CA LEU A 497 30.75 -5.80 -40.32
C LEU A 497 31.65 -4.62 -40.69
N PHE A 498 31.49 -3.48 -40.00
CA PHE A 498 32.14 -2.22 -40.38
C PHE A 498 33.14 -1.69 -39.33
N THR A 499 33.44 -2.46 -38.28
CA THR A 499 34.60 -2.16 -37.42
C THR A 499 35.85 -2.57 -38.20
N PRO A 500 36.74 -1.65 -38.60
CA PRO A 500 37.96 -2.03 -39.29
C PRO A 500 38.78 -2.95 -38.38
N ALA A 501 39.12 -4.14 -38.90
CA ALA A 501 40.15 -4.97 -38.27
C ALA A 501 41.41 -4.09 -38.10
N PRO A 502 42.16 -4.20 -36.99
CA PRO A 502 43.42 -3.50 -36.87
C PRO A 502 44.29 -3.94 -38.05
N THR A 503 44.54 -3.01 -38.98
CA THR A 503 45.35 -3.23 -40.17
C THR A 503 46.78 -3.48 -39.71
N SER A 504 47.17 -4.74 -39.60
CA SER A 504 48.57 -5.15 -39.56
C SER A 504 49.17 -4.94 -40.94
N SER A 505 49.52 -3.69 -41.27
CA SER A 505 50.27 -3.35 -42.47
C SER A 505 51.23 -2.20 -42.18
N THR A 506 52.40 -2.54 -41.64
CA THR A 506 53.56 -1.65 -41.67
C THR A 506 54.30 -1.90 -43.00
N PRO A 507 54.58 -0.88 -43.84
CA PRO A 507 55.42 -1.06 -45.02
C PRO A 507 56.91 -1.12 -44.66
N ARG A 508 57.66 -2.00 -45.34
CA ARG A 508 59.11 -2.23 -45.23
C ARG A 508 59.93 -0.98 -45.64
N SER A 509 61.02 -0.68 -44.92
CA SER A 509 62.30 -0.28 -45.52
C SER A 509 63.49 -0.36 -44.53
N GLY A 510 64.64 -0.87 -45.01
CA GLY A 510 65.99 -0.64 -44.48
C GLY A 510 66.56 -1.63 -43.45
N GLY A 511 67.51 -2.50 -43.87
CA GLY A 511 68.31 -3.40 -42.99
C GLY A 511 69.45 -2.71 -42.22
N PRO A 512 70.49 -3.42 -41.69
CA PRO A 512 70.89 -4.80 -41.96
C PRO A 512 71.11 -5.72 -40.73
N CYS A 513 71.31 -6.99 -41.07
CA CYS A 513 71.62 -8.16 -40.26
C CYS A 513 72.56 -7.96 -39.06
N ARG A 514 72.24 -8.62 -37.94
CA ARG A 514 73.23 -9.34 -37.12
C ARG A 514 72.62 -10.59 -36.47
N ALA A 515 73.40 -11.66 -36.55
CA ALA A 515 73.09 -13.02 -36.19
C ALA A 515 72.96 -13.25 -34.68
N GLY A 516 72.21 -14.28 -34.30
CA GLY A 516 72.14 -14.79 -32.93
C GLY A 516 71.30 -16.06 -32.85
N CYS A 517 71.89 -17.20 -33.19
CA CYS A 517 71.37 -18.54 -32.91
C CYS A 517 71.16 -18.77 -31.41
N ALA A 518 70.01 -19.31 -31.01
CA ALA A 518 69.94 -20.33 -29.96
C ALA A 518 68.62 -21.11 -30.07
N ARG A 519 68.77 -22.43 -30.24
CA ARG A 519 67.73 -23.46 -30.25
C ARG A 519 67.20 -23.66 -28.83
N THR A 520 65.92 -23.96 -28.67
CA THR A 520 65.47 -25.14 -27.90
C THR A 520 63.98 -25.43 -28.13
N THR A 521 63.72 -26.66 -28.55
CA THR A 521 62.43 -27.33 -28.73
C THR A 521 61.78 -27.68 -27.37
N PRO A 522 60.46 -27.98 -27.33
CA PRO A 522 59.62 -27.99 -26.12
C PRO A 522 59.44 -29.40 -25.54
N PRO A 523 58.77 -29.55 -24.38
CA PRO A 523 58.01 -30.76 -24.10
C PRO A 523 56.50 -30.51 -24.06
N ALA A 524 55.81 -31.53 -24.56
CA ALA A 524 54.39 -31.67 -24.86
C ALA A 524 53.54 -31.96 -23.59
N PRO A 525 52.19 -32.12 -23.73
CA PRO A 525 51.22 -31.86 -22.68
C PRO A 525 50.92 -33.08 -21.79
N ARG A 526 50.41 -32.82 -20.57
CA ARG A 526 49.67 -33.82 -19.78
C ARG A 526 48.17 -33.47 -19.76
N THR A 527 47.39 -34.40 -20.31
CA THR A 527 45.93 -34.50 -20.24
C THR A 527 45.44 -34.90 -18.84
N PRO A 528 44.13 -34.74 -18.56
CA PRO A 528 43.59 -34.56 -17.22
C PRO A 528 43.19 -35.89 -16.57
N ASN A 529 43.15 -35.92 -15.24
CA ASN A 529 42.50 -36.99 -14.51
C ASN A 529 41.26 -36.47 -13.79
N ALA A 530 40.17 -37.19 -14.02
CA ALA A 530 38.86 -36.99 -13.46
C ALA A 530 38.78 -37.48 -12.01
N GLY A 531 37.73 -37.02 -11.33
CA GLY A 531 37.11 -37.76 -10.23
C GLY A 531 37.20 -37.08 -8.87
N SER A 532 36.06 -36.58 -8.40
CA SER A 532 35.33 -37.27 -7.32
C SER A 532 34.34 -36.32 -6.66
N SER A 533 33.08 -36.51 -7.03
CA SER A 533 31.88 -36.20 -6.26
C SER A 533 31.84 -36.89 -4.89
N ARG A 534 31.09 -36.26 -3.96
CA ARG A 534 30.47 -36.71 -2.69
C ARG A 534 30.92 -35.77 -1.55
N SER A 535 30.04 -35.15 -0.76
CA SER A 535 28.65 -35.46 -0.39
C SER A 535 27.86 -34.19 -0.11
#